data_AF-A0A1G1L0W5-F1
#
_entry.id   AF-A0A1G1L0W5-F1
#
_cell.length_a   1.000
_cell.length_b   1.000
_cell.length_c   1.000
_cell.angle_alpha   90.00
_cell.angle_beta   90.00
_cell.angle_gamma   90.00
#
_symmetry.space_group_name_H-M   'P 1'
#
loop_
_entity.id
_entity.type
_entity.pdbx_description
1 polymer ?
#
loop_
_entity_poly.entity_id
_entity_poly.type
_entity_poly.pdbx_seq_one_letter_code
_entity_poly.pdbx_strand_id
1 'polypeptide(L)'
;MKSKSGFIQNYSFSLFLLFSIFIGVTIGLIFKKDALALKPLGDIFLNLLFTAVVPLVFFSISSAVAGMSNSKRLGKILIYMLLIFIATGLISASLMILGVKFYPPTVNINLTSNVVPEISSVKTPEQIVKAFTTPDFVDILSKKNMLPLILFSLLIGLGTAASGEKGRFFVSFLQSGSHVMMKVISYIMLYAPIGLCAYFAYLTGNFGTQLFGSYLHAVMLYYPLSFLYFLIGFSIYAWLAGGLRAIKMFWSNILPPSVTALGTGSSIATIPSNLQAADRIGIPRDVSEIIIPIGATVHMDGSCLAAILKIALLFSIFHIPFTGLGTILTAIGIAILCGVVISGIPSGGMLGEMLIVTLYGFPIEALPIISMVGILVDPPATMVNAIGDNIASMLVARILNGKNWMEHNQ
;
A
#
# COMPACT_ATOMS: atom_id res chain seq x y z
N MET A 1 -9.53 -1.56 -33.10
CA MET A 1 -10.82 -1.06 -32.55
C MET A 1 -10.62 -0.74 -31.08
N LYS A 2 -10.69 0.54 -30.69
CA LYS A 2 -10.60 0.98 -29.29
C LYS A 2 -11.89 0.59 -28.57
N SER A 3 -11.88 -0.45 -27.73
CA SER A 3 -13.02 -0.71 -26.86
C SER A 3 -13.10 0.41 -25.84
N LYS A 4 -14.19 1.18 -25.87
CA LYS A 4 -14.56 2.07 -24.76
C LYS A 4 -14.79 1.16 -23.54
N SER A 5 -13.78 0.97 -22.69
CA SER A 5 -13.95 0.28 -21.41
C SER A 5 -14.87 1.16 -20.57
N GLY A 6 -16.12 0.75 -20.41
CA GLY A 6 -17.07 1.48 -19.58
C GLY A 6 -16.60 1.50 -18.14
N PHE A 7 -16.89 2.59 -17.43
CA PHE A 7 -16.72 2.74 -15.97
C PHE A 7 -17.06 1.43 -15.23
N ILE A 8 -18.19 0.81 -15.55
CA ILE A 8 -18.68 -0.46 -14.96
C ILE A 8 -17.70 -1.62 -15.14
N GLN A 9 -16.96 -1.70 -16.24
CA GLN A 9 -16.04 -2.81 -16.53
C GLN A 9 -14.78 -2.74 -15.67
N ASN A 10 -14.26 -1.54 -15.41
CA ASN A 10 -13.10 -1.33 -14.54
C ASN A 10 -13.43 -1.52 -13.05
N TYR A 11 -14.66 -1.19 -12.63
CA TYR A 11 -15.12 -1.42 -11.25
C TYR A 11 -15.74 -2.79 -11.01
N SER A 12 -16.01 -3.56 -12.08
CA SER A 12 -16.79 -4.81 -11.98
C SER A 12 -16.22 -5.75 -10.91
N PHE A 13 -14.91 -5.89 -10.82
CA PHE A 13 -14.27 -6.76 -9.85
C PHE A 13 -14.38 -6.23 -8.41
N SER A 14 -14.04 -4.97 -8.15
CA SER A 14 -14.15 -4.39 -6.80
C SER A 14 -15.60 -4.31 -6.31
N LEU A 15 -16.54 -3.96 -7.20
CA LEU A 15 -17.98 -3.99 -6.90
C LEU A 15 -18.47 -5.41 -6.64
N PHE A 16 -17.97 -6.40 -7.39
CA PHE A 16 -18.29 -7.80 -7.17
C PHE A 16 -17.75 -8.34 -5.85
N LEU A 17 -16.55 -7.92 -5.44
CA LEU A 17 -16.01 -8.21 -4.11
C LEU A 17 -16.84 -7.56 -3.00
N LEU A 18 -17.16 -6.28 -3.12
CA LEU A 18 -18.05 -5.57 -2.18
C LEU A 18 -19.41 -6.26 -2.07
N PHE A 19 -19.98 -6.68 -3.19
CA PHE A 19 -21.24 -7.42 -3.22
C PHE A 19 -21.12 -8.80 -2.55
N SER A 20 -20.03 -9.53 -2.80
CA SER A 20 -19.76 -10.82 -2.16
C SER A 20 -19.58 -10.68 -0.65
N ILE A 21 -18.91 -9.62 -0.20
CA ILE A 21 -18.79 -9.28 1.21
C ILE A 21 -20.16 -8.94 1.80
N PHE A 22 -20.96 -8.13 1.10
CA PHE A 22 -22.31 -7.79 1.53
C PHE A 22 -23.21 -9.03 1.67
N ILE A 23 -23.12 -9.98 0.74
CA ILE A 23 -23.80 -11.29 0.86
C ILE A 23 -23.29 -12.03 2.10
N GLY A 24 -21.98 -12.13 2.27
CA GLY A 24 -21.36 -12.80 3.40
C GLY A 24 -21.85 -12.23 4.74
N VAL A 25 -21.78 -10.91 4.89
CA VAL A 25 -22.35 -10.18 6.02
C VAL A 25 -23.81 -10.55 6.26
N THR A 26 -24.63 -10.52 5.21
CA THR A 26 -26.07 -10.80 5.30
C THR A 26 -26.31 -12.22 5.80
N ILE A 27 -25.55 -13.19 5.27
CA ILE A 27 -25.56 -14.58 5.74
C ILE A 27 -25.16 -14.63 7.22
N GLY A 28 -24.09 -13.95 7.62
CA GLY A 28 -23.66 -13.89 9.02
C GLY A 28 -24.72 -13.31 9.96
N LEU A 29 -25.44 -12.26 9.55
CA LEU A 29 -26.51 -11.65 10.35
C LEU A 29 -27.72 -12.57 10.50
N ILE A 30 -28.10 -13.27 9.43
CA ILE A 30 -29.28 -14.16 9.41
C ILE A 30 -28.98 -15.46 10.14
N PHE A 31 -27.87 -16.12 9.80
CA PHE A 31 -27.55 -17.48 10.25
C PHE A 31 -26.69 -17.52 11.52
N LYS A 32 -26.10 -16.40 11.96
CA LYS A 32 -25.35 -16.27 13.22
C LYS A 32 -24.34 -17.40 13.42
N LYS A 33 -24.59 -18.29 14.41
CA LYS A 33 -23.67 -19.39 14.74
C LYS A 33 -23.51 -20.42 13.61
N ASP A 34 -24.53 -20.59 12.77
CA ASP A 34 -24.48 -21.57 11.68
C ASP A 34 -23.58 -21.07 10.53
N ALA A 35 -23.36 -19.75 10.43
CA ALA A 35 -22.42 -19.17 9.46
C ALA A 35 -20.96 -19.58 9.74
N LEU A 36 -20.63 -20.10 10.93
CA LEU A 36 -19.29 -20.59 11.24
C LEU A 36 -18.89 -21.79 10.37
N ALA A 37 -19.85 -22.55 9.85
CA ALA A 37 -19.59 -23.66 8.94
C ALA A 37 -18.93 -23.22 7.62
N LEU A 38 -19.01 -21.93 7.26
CA LEU A 38 -18.40 -21.38 6.06
C LEU A 38 -16.91 -21.05 6.23
N LYS A 39 -16.40 -20.99 7.47
CA LYS A 39 -15.00 -20.62 7.76
C LYS A 39 -13.95 -21.36 6.92
N PRO A 40 -14.03 -22.68 6.65
CA PRO A 40 -13.03 -23.39 5.85
C PRO A 40 -12.83 -22.82 4.46
N LEU A 41 -13.89 -22.29 3.82
CA LEU A 41 -13.79 -21.67 2.49
C LEU A 41 -12.99 -20.37 2.54
N GLY A 42 -13.12 -19.61 3.62
CA GLY A 42 -12.30 -18.43 3.91
C GLY A 42 -10.85 -18.81 4.21
N ASP A 43 -10.63 -19.83 5.03
CA ASP A 43 -9.28 -20.29 5.41
C ASP A 43 -8.47 -20.74 4.18
N ILE A 44 -9.09 -21.42 3.21
CA ILE A 44 -8.44 -21.80 1.93
C ILE A 44 -7.91 -20.55 1.21
N PHE A 45 -8.75 -19.53 1.07
CA PHE A 45 -8.38 -18.28 0.41
C PHE A 45 -7.18 -17.61 1.10
N LEU A 46 -7.24 -17.50 2.43
CA LEU A 46 -6.16 -16.88 3.21
C LEU A 46 -4.86 -17.68 3.12
N ASN A 47 -4.91 -19.01 3.19
CA ASN A 47 -3.72 -19.87 3.11
C ASN A 47 -3.03 -19.77 1.73
N LEU A 48 -3.80 -19.73 0.65
CA LEU A 48 -3.26 -19.53 -0.71
C LEU A 48 -2.55 -18.18 -0.81
N LEU A 49 -3.17 -17.12 -0.30
CA LEU A 49 -2.59 -15.79 -0.30
C LEU A 49 -1.28 -15.77 0.51
N PHE A 50 -1.30 -16.29 1.74
CA PHE A 50 -0.15 -16.31 2.64
C PHE A 50 1.08 -17.03 2.09
N THR A 51 0.86 -18.09 1.32
CA THR A 51 1.93 -18.86 0.71
C THR A 51 2.55 -18.10 -0.48
N ALA A 52 1.75 -17.32 -1.21
CA ALA A 52 2.22 -16.54 -2.35
C ALA A 52 2.99 -15.27 -1.97
N VAL A 53 2.79 -14.73 -0.76
CA VAL A 53 3.38 -13.44 -0.35
C VAL A 53 4.89 -13.47 -0.25
N VAL A 54 5.47 -14.49 0.40
CA VAL A 54 6.94 -14.59 0.59
C VAL A 54 7.70 -14.47 -0.74
N PRO A 55 7.44 -15.33 -1.75
CA PRO A 55 8.14 -15.22 -3.03
C PRO A 55 7.84 -13.91 -3.76
N LEU A 56 6.60 -13.39 -3.66
CA LEU A 56 6.23 -12.13 -4.29
C LEU A 56 7.03 -10.95 -3.73
N VAL A 57 7.14 -10.83 -2.41
CA VAL A 57 7.91 -9.77 -1.73
C VAL A 57 9.37 -9.84 -2.17
N PHE A 58 9.94 -11.05 -2.17
CA PHE A 58 11.31 -11.29 -2.62
C PHE A 58 11.54 -10.76 -4.05
N PHE A 59 10.78 -11.29 -5.02
CA PHE A 59 10.96 -10.95 -6.42
C PHE A 59 10.66 -9.48 -6.70
N SER A 60 9.63 -8.91 -6.06
CA SER A 60 9.24 -7.51 -6.29
C SER A 60 10.31 -6.54 -5.80
N ILE A 61 10.80 -6.71 -4.56
CA ILE A 61 11.82 -5.81 -4.00
C ILE A 61 13.16 -5.99 -4.71
N SER A 62 13.61 -7.23 -4.87
CA SER A 62 14.90 -7.50 -5.53
C SER A 62 14.90 -7.01 -6.97
N SER A 63 13.81 -7.20 -7.73
CA SER A 63 13.73 -6.72 -9.12
C SER A 63 13.71 -5.21 -9.22
N ALA A 64 13.00 -4.51 -8.32
CA ALA A 64 12.94 -3.06 -8.29
C ALA A 64 14.33 -2.44 -8.07
N VAL A 65 15.10 -2.99 -7.13
CA VAL A 65 16.47 -2.51 -6.84
C VAL A 65 17.47 -2.95 -7.91
N ALA A 66 17.34 -4.16 -8.45
CA ALA A 66 18.26 -4.69 -9.47
C ALA A 66 18.11 -3.98 -10.84
N GLY A 67 16.92 -3.48 -11.16
CA GLY A 67 16.62 -2.79 -12.43
C GLY A 67 17.22 -1.38 -12.56
N MET A 68 17.87 -0.87 -11.51
CA MET A 68 18.45 0.47 -11.50
C MET A 68 19.72 0.51 -12.38
N SER A 69 19.63 1.14 -13.57
CA SER A 69 20.73 1.13 -14.55
C SER A 69 21.80 2.21 -14.31
N ASN A 70 22.98 1.97 -14.90
CA ASN A 70 24.27 2.54 -14.51
C ASN A 70 24.57 3.96 -15.07
N SER A 71 23.59 4.88 -15.09
CA SER A 71 23.85 6.29 -15.44
C SER A 71 23.81 7.20 -14.20
N LYS A 72 24.82 8.07 -14.04
CA LYS A 72 24.93 8.99 -12.89
C LYS A 72 23.69 9.88 -12.71
N ARG A 73 22.99 10.22 -13.81
CA ARG A 73 21.76 11.02 -13.78
C ARG A 73 20.56 10.19 -13.33
N LEU A 74 20.37 8.99 -13.91
CA LEU A 74 19.32 8.07 -13.48
C LEU A 74 19.43 7.72 -12.00
N GLY A 75 20.65 7.39 -11.54
CA GLY A 75 20.88 7.07 -10.12
C GLY A 75 20.48 8.21 -9.19
N LYS A 76 20.75 9.47 -9.58
CA LYS A 76 20.30 10.65 -8.80
C LYS A 76 18.78 10.79 -8.81
N ILE A 77 18.13 10.65 -9.97
CA ILE A 77 16.65 10.72 -10.08
C ILE A 77 16.02 9.69 -9.12
N LEU A 78 16.52 8.45 -9.16
CA LEU A 78 15.99 7.37 -8.33
C LEU A 78 16.24 7.56 -6.83
N ILE A 79 17.43 8.02 -6.43
CA ILE A 79 17.74 8.30 -5.02
C ILE A 79 16.83 9.42 -4.49
N TYR A 80 16.70 10.53 -5.22
CA TYR A 80 15.83 11.62 -4.78
C TYR A 80 14.36 11.23 -4.80
N MET A 81 13.92 10.43 -5.77
CA MET A 81 12.57 9.86 -5.80
C MET A 81 12.30 9.04 -4.54
N LEU A 82 13.18 8.10 -4.17
CA LEU A 82 13.01 7.28 -2.96
C LEU A 82 13.01 8.13 -1.68
N LEU A 83 13.90 9.12 -1.57
CA LEU A 83 13.93 10.03 -0.43
C LEU A 83 12.62 10.83 -0.32
N ILE A 84 12.09 11.30 -1.45
CA ILE A 84 10.81 12.02 -1.47
C ILE A 84 9.66 11.09 -1.07
N PHE A 85 9.57 9.87 -1.61
CA PHE A 85 8.52 8.92 -1.24
C PHE A 85 8.55 8.55 0.25
N ILE A 86 9.74 8.39 0.83
CA ILE A 86 9.88 8.16 2.26
C ILE A 86 9.44 9.40 3.04
N ALA A 87 9.84 10.61 2.62
CA ALA A 87 9.48 11.84 3.30
C ALA A 87 7.97 12.15 3.23
N THR A 88 7.34 12.00 2.06
CA THR A 88 5.89 12.20 1.88
C THR A 88 5.11 11.11 2.63
N GLY A 89 5.57 9.86 2.57
CA GLY A 89 5.01 8.75 3.34
C GLY A 89 5.08 8.97 4.86
N LEU A 90 6.20 9.50 5.37
CA LEU A 90 6.36 9.89 6.78
C LEU A 90 5.34 10.96 7.19
N ILE A 91 5.17 12.01 6.37
CA ILE A 91 4.19 13.09 6.63
C ILE A 91 2.77 12.53 6.58
N SER A 92 2.47 11.69 5.58
CA SER A 92 1.19 11.06 5.37
C SER A 92 0.79 10.14 6.55
N ALA A 93 1.71 9.29 7.00
CA ALA A 93 1.52 8.43 8.17
C ALA A 93 1.33 9.26 9.46
N SER A 94 2.15 10.29 9.65
CA SER A 94 2.06 11.18 10.83
C SER A 94 0.72 11.93 10.87
N LEU A 95 0.22 12.37 9.71
CA LEU A 95 -1.09 13.01 9.60
C LEU A 95 -2.22 12.05 10.01
N MET A 96 -2.18 10.78 9.56
CA MET A 96 -3.18 9.81 10.00
C MET A 96 -3.06 9.50 11.49
N ILE A 97 -1.86 9.41 12.06
CA ILE A 97 -1.69 9.19 13.51
C ILE A 97 -2.37 10.31 14.30
N LEU A 98 -2.21 11.56 13.85
CA LEU A 98 -2.90 12.69 14.44
C LEU A 98 -4.42 12.56 14.30
N GLY A 99 -4.89 12.17 13.11
CA GLY A 99 -6.30 11.91 12.83
C GLY A 99 -6.91 10.87 13.78
N VAL A 100 -6.27 9.71 13.90
CA VAL A 100 -6.64 8.62 14.81
C VAL A 100 -6.67 9.07 16.26
N LYS A 101 -5.75 9.96 16.67
CA LYS A 101 -5.73 10.48 18.04
C LYS A 101 -6.95 11.34 18.36
N PHE A 102 -7.42 12.15 17.39
CA PHE A 102 -8.59 13.02 17.56
C PHE A 102 -9.91 12.29 17.35
N TYR A 103 -9.93 11.35 16.41
CA TYR A 103 -11.09 10.55 16.07
C TYR A 103 -10.67 9.08 15.99
N PRO A 104 -10.60 8.39 17.14
CA PRO A 104 -10.23 6.98 17.16
C PRO A 104 -11.21 6.15 16.31
N PRO A 105 -10.74 5.15 15.55
CA PRO A 105 -11.61 4.30 14.72
C PRO A 105 -12.48 3.32 15.55
N THR A 106 -12.72 3.62 16.83
CA THR A 106 -13.25 2.70 17.83
C THR A 106 -14.77 2.61 17.84
N VAL A 107 -15.25 1.38 18.00
CA VAL A 107 -16.50 1.04 18.68
C VAL A 107 -16.13 -0.10 19.66
N ASN A 108 -16.83 -0.22 20.80
CA ASN A 108 -16.58 -1.28 21.80
C ASN A 108 -16.79 -2.69 21.19
N ILE A 109 -15.79 -3.21 20.49
CA ILE A 109 -15.76 -4.57 19.97
C ILE A 109 -14.92 -5.38 20.95
N ASN A 110 -15.58 -6.19 21.77
CA ASN A 110 -14.89 -7.20 22.56
C ASN A 110 -14.70 -8.43 21.66
N LEU A 111 -13.64 -8.47 20.84
CA LEU A 111 -13.23 -9.75 20.27
C LEU A 111 -12.73 -10.58 21.45
N THR A 112 -13.51 -11.58 21.88
CA THR A 112 -13.14 -12.56 22.90
C THR A 112 -12.08 -13.52 22.38
N SER A 113 -11.01 -12.99 21.81
CA SER A 113 -9.81 -13.75 21.52
C SER A 113 -8.91 -13.59 22.73
N ASN A 114 -8.80 -14.62 23.55
CA ASN A 114 -7.86 -14.73 24.68
C ASN A 114 -6.37 -14.68 24.23
N VAL A 115 -6.11 -14.37 22.97
CA VAL A 115 -4.79 -14.17 22.38
C VAL A 115 -4.63 -12.67 22.20
N VAL A 116 -4.25 -11.98 23.27
CA VAL A 116 -3.59 -10.68 23.12
C VAL A 116 -2.27 -11.00 22.43
N PRO A 117 -2.01 -10.51 21.21
CA PRO A 117 -0.68 -10.62 20.65
C PRO A 117 0.29 -10.02 21.66
N GLU A 118 1.33 -10.75 22.05
CA GLU A 118 2.52 -10.09 22.57
C GLU A 118 3.05 -9.23 21.43
N ILE A 119 2.55 -8.00 21.32
CA ILE A 119 3.18 -6.97 20.52
C ILE A 119 4.49 -6.74 21.25
N SER A 120 5.51 -7.44 20.80
CA SER A 120 6.88 -7.25 21.21
C SER A 120 7.25 -5.83 20.81
N SER A 121 6.95 -4.89 21.69
CA SER A 121 7.58 -3.58 21.71
C SER A 121 9.07 -3.87 21.66
N VAL A 122 9.73 -3.49 20.57
CA VAL A 122 11.16 -3.67 20.38
C VAL A 122 11.86 -2.85 21.47
N LYS A 123 12.18 -3.49 22.60
CA LYS A 123 12.66 -2.84 23.83
C LYS A 123 14.16 -3.04 24.02
N THR A 124 14.78 -3.99 23.32
CA THR A 124 16.18 -4.38 23.51
C THR A 124 16.94 -4.47 22.17
N PRO A 125 18.25 -4.19 22.13
CA PRO A 125 19.08 -4.37 20.94
C PRO A 125 18.99 -5.78 20.33
N GLU A 126 18.84 -6.84 21.14
CA GLU A 126 18.68 -8.20 20.63
C GLU A 126 17.34 -8.39 19.89
N GLN A 127 16.28 -7.69 20.31
CA GLN A 127 14.99 -7.71 19.62
C GLN A 127 15.03 -6.91 18.33
N ILE A 128 15.82 -5.83 18.26
CA ILE A 128 16.09 -5.11 17.01
C ILE A 128 16.79 -6.06 16.04
N VAL A 129 17.87 -6.71 16.46
CA VAL A 129 18.60 -7.66 15.60
C VAL A 129 17.65 -8.77 15.11
N LYS A 130 16.88 -9.41 16.00
CA LYS A 130 15.91 -10.44 15.62
C LYS A 130 14.77 -9.93 14.72
N ALA A 131 14.41 -8.65 14.81
CA ALA A 131 13.40 -8.06 13.92
C ALA A 131 13.95 -7.84 12.51
N PHE A 132 15.25 -7.58 12.34
CA PHE A 132 15.87 -7.28 11.05
C PHE A 132 16.64 -8.46 10.44
N THR A 133 17.01 -9.48 11.21
CA THR A 133 17.79 -10.63 10.72
C THR A 133 17.27 -11.96 11.23
N THR A 134 17.58 -13.04 10.50
CA THR A 134 17.42 -14.43 10.94
C THR A 134 18.77 -15.13 10.91
N PRO A 135 19.00 -16.13 11.77
CA PRO A 135 20.26 -16.87 11.79
C PRO A 135 20.43 -17.77 10.54
N ASP A 136 19.33 -18.29 10.01
CA ASP A 136 19.32 -19.22 8.88
C ASP A 136 18.51 -18.69 7.69
N PHE A 137 18.89 -19.11 6.48
CA PHE A 137 18.22 -18.71 5.24
C PHE A 137 16.77 -19.24 5.15
N VAL A 138 16.53 -20.46 5.65
CA VAL A 138 15.21 -21.09 5.61
C VAL A 138 14.20 -20.26 6.42
N ASP A 139 14.64 -19.62 7.50
CA ASP A 139 13.80 -18.77 8.33
C ASP A 139 13.30 -17.54 7.58
N ILE A 140 14.08 -17.03 6.61
CA ILE A 140 13.70 -15.88 5.77
C ILE A 140 12.47 -16.22 4.92
N LEU A 141 12.29 -17.50 4.56
CA LEU A 141 11.14 -17.97 3.79
C LEU A 141 9.85 -18.06 4.64
N SER A 142 9.94 -17.85 5.95
CA SER A 142 8.78 -17.81 6.82
C SER A 142 8.08 -16.46 6.73
N LYS A 143 6.74 -16.48 6.63
CA LYS A 143 5.95 -15.26 6.74
C LYS A 143 6.19 -14.50 8.04
N LYS A 144 6.59 -15.18 9.13
CA LYS A 144 6.89 -14.53 10.41
C LYS A 144 8.12 -13.61 10.35
N ASN A 145 8.99 -13.79 9.36
CA ASN A 145 10.26 -13.08 9.19
C ASN A 145 10.23 -12.19 7.93
N MET A 146 9.14 -11.43 7.74
CA MET A 146 8.99 -10.53 6.58
C MET A 146 10.03 -9.42 6.53
N LEU A 147 10.38 -8.81 7.67
CA LEU A 147 11.36 -7.72 7.69
C LEU A 147 12.78 -8.19 7.34
N PRO A 148 13.27 -9.33 7.87
CA PRO A 148 14.49 -9.98 7.38
C PRO A 148 14.45 -10.30 5.88
N LEU A 149 13.31 -10.81 5.38
CA LEU A 149 13.12 -11.07 3.94
C LEU A 149 13.26 -9.81 3.10
N ILE A 150 12.66 -8.70 3.54
CA ILE A 150 12.75 -7.41 2.85
C ILE A 150 14.22 -6.96 2.77
N LEU A 151 14.94 -6.96 3.90
CA LEU A 151 16.36 -6.59 3.93
C LEU A 151 17.20 -7.49 3.03
N PHE A 152 17.00 -8.81 3.11
CA PHE A 152 17.68 -9.76 2.25
C PHE A 152 17.40 -9.50 0.76
N SER A 153 16.15 -9.20 0.41
CA SER A 153 15.73 -8.88 -0.95
C SER A 153 16.37 -7.60 -1.49
N LEU A 154 16.51 -6.58 -0.63
CA LEU A 154 17.25 -5.35 -0.96
C LEU A 154 18.74 -5.64 -1.23
N LEU A 155 19.39 -6.44 -0.38
CA LEU A 155 20.79 -6.83 -0.55
C LEU A 155 21.00 -7.63 -1.85
N ILE A 156 20.09 -8.55 -2.18
CA ILE A 156 20.12 -9.28 -3.45
C ILE A 156 19.97 -8.32 -4.64
N GLY A 157 19.05 -7.37 -4.56
CA GLY A 157 18.87 -6.36 -5.60
C GLY A 157 20.12 -5.49 -5.79
N LEU A 158 20.71 -4.99 -4.70
CA LEU A 158 21.94 -4.20 -4.71
C LEU A 158 23.13 -5.01 -5.24
N GLY A 159 23.29 -6.25 -4.79
CA GLY A 159 24.35 -7.15 -5.26
C GLY A 159 24.22 -7.47 -6.75
N THR A 160 22.98 -7.64 -7.23
CA THR A 160 22.70 -7.84 -8.66
C THR A 160 23.09 -6.62 -9.48
N ALA A 161 22.69 -5.41 -9.06
CA ALA A 161 23.03 -4.17 -9.73
C ALA A 161 24.56 -3.91 -9.72
N ALA A 162 25.22 -4.13 -8.57
CA ALA A 162 26.66 -3.98 -8.42
C ALA A 162 27.47 -4.99 -9.23
N SER A 163 26.88 -6.12 -9.61
CA SER A 163 27.52 -7.14 -10.45
C SER A 163 27.65 -6.75 -11.93
N GLY A 164 27.10 -5.60 -12.33
CA GLY A 164 27.23 -5.05 -13.69
C GLY A 164 26.74 -6.04 -14.75
N GLU A 165 27.58 -6.28 -15.77
CA GLU A 165 27.21 -7.17 -16.89
C GLU A 165 26.92 -8.61 -16.44
N LYS A 166 27.62 -9.13 -15.43
CA LYS A 166 27.39 -10.47 -14.88
C LYS A 166 26.01 -10.59 -14.21
N GLY A 167 25.49 -9.48 -13.66
CA GLY A 167 24.17 -9.42 -13.03
C GLY A 167 23.01 -9.36 -14.02
N ARG A 168 23.26 -9.08 -15.31
CA ARG A 168 22.22 -8.75 -16.29
C ARG A 168 21.15 -9.84 -16.47
N PHE A 169 21.56 -11.11 -16.53
CA PHE A 169 20.61 -12.22 -16.61
C PHE A 169 19.78 -12.37 -15.32
N PHE A 170 20.41 -12.12 -14.17
CA PHE A 170 19.73 -12.20 -12.87
C PHE A 170 18.70 -11.06 -12.70
N VAL A 171 18.97 -9.85 -13.20
CA VAL A 171 17.96 -8.77 -13.29
C VAL A 171 16.72 -9.27 -14.04
N SER A 172 16.92 -9.88 -15.22
CA SER A 172 15.83 -10.38 -16.06
C SER A 172 15.05 -11.51 -15.39
N PHE A 173 15.75 -12.40 -14.66
CA PHE A 173 15.13 -13.44 -13.83
C PHE A 173 14.27 -12.84 -12.72
N LEU A 174 14.79 -11.87 -11.96
CA LEU A 174 14.06 -11.22 -10.87
C LEU A 174 12.79 -10.52 -11.39
N GLN A 175 12.89 -9.79 -12.51
CA GLN A 175 11.76 -9.12 -13.14
C GLN A 175 10.71 -10.12 -13.64
N SER A 176 11.15 -11.20 -14.29
CA SER A 176 10.25 -12.27 -14.75
C SER A 176 9.57 -12.97 -13.57
N GLY A 177 10.31 -13.23 -12.49
CA GLY A 177 9.78 -13.82 -11.27
C GLY A 177 8.71 -12.93 -10.62
N SER A 178 8.96 -11.62 -10.55
CA SER A 178 7.96 -10.66 -10.06
C SER A 178 6.69 -10.75 -10.92
N HIS A 179 6.81 -10.67 -12.25
CA HIS A 179 5.68 -10.76 -13.17
C HIS A 179 4.89 -12.08 -13.05
N VAL A 180 5.58 -13.22 -12.91
CA VAL A 180 4.92 -14.53 -12.70
C VAL A 180 4.16 -14.54 -11.37
N MET A 181 4.77 -14.04 -10.29
CA MET A 181 4.12 -13.99 -8.98
C MET A 181 2.87 -13.12 -8.99
N MET A 182 2.88 -12.01 -9.73
CA MET A 182 1.67 -11.20 -9.97
C MET A 182 0.54 -12.00 -10.60
N LYS A 183 0.87 -12.86 -11.57
CA LYS A 183 -0.12 -13.68 -12.25
C LYS A 183 -0.69 -14.75 -11.31
N VAL A 184 0.15 -15.33 -10.45
CA VAL A 184 -0.29 -16.24 -9.38
C VAL A 184 -1.30 -15.55 -8.46
N ILE A 185 -1.00 -14.33 -7.99
CA ILE A 185 -1.95 -13.55 -7.17
C ILE A 185 -3.26 -13.32 -7.94
N SER A 186 -3.19 -12.97 -9.22
CA SER A 186 -4.38 -12.78 -10.05
C SER A 186 -5.26 -14.03 -10.12
N TYR A 187 -4.67 -15.23 -10.15
CA TYR A 187 -5.43 -16.48 -10.12
C TYR A 187 -6.06 -16.74 -8.74
N ILE A 188 -5.34 -16.48 -7.65
CA ILE A 188 -5.89 -16.58 -6.29
C ILE A 188 -7.07 -15.62 -6.11
N MET A 189 -6.98 -14.41 -6.67
CA MET A 189 -8.03 -13.40 -6.61
C MET A 189 -9.33 -13.81 -7.33
N LEU A 190 -9.30 -14.76 -8.26
CA LEU A 190 -10.53 -15.34 -8.83
C LEU A 190 -11.39 -16.05 -7.77
N TYR A 191 -10.76 -16.59 -6.73
CA TYR A 191 -11.43 -17.24 -5.60
C TYR A 191 -11.81 -16.26 -4.47
N ALA A 192 -11.28 -15.04 -4.48
CA ALA A 192 -11.53 -14.03 -3.45
C ALA A 192 -13.03 -13.75 -3.17
N PRO A 193 -13.93 -13.70 -4.18
CA PRO A 193 -15.36 -13.51 -3.93
C PRO A 193 -15.94 -14.57 -2.98
N ILE A 194 -15.60 -15.83 -3.18
CA ILE A 194 -16.07 -16.96 -2.36
C ILE A 194 -15.40 -16.91 -0.98
N GLY A 195 -14.07 -16.77 -0.95
CA GLY A 195 -13.30 -16.73 0.29
C GLY A 195 -13.71 -15.58 1.21
N LEU A 196 -13.85 -14.37 0.67
CA LEU A 196 -14.30 -13.21 1.43
C LEU A 196 -15.76 -13.34 1.86
N CYS A 197 -16.68 -13.77 0.99
CA CYS A 197 -18.08 -14.01 1.38
C CYS A 197 -18.18 -14.95 2.59
N ALA A 198 -17.53 -16.11 2.50
CA ALA A 198 -17.53 -17.11 3.56
C ALA A 198 -16.91 -16.58 4.86
N TYR A 199 -15.82 -15.81 4.73
CA TYR A 199 -15.12 -15.25 5.88
C TYR A 199 -15.91 -14.13 6.56
N PHE A 200 -16.54 -13.22 5.82
CA PHE A 200 -17.41 -12.19 6.39
C PHE A 200 -18.69 -12.77 6.97
N ALA A 201 -19.22 -13.86 6.42
CA ALA A 201 -20.30 -14.61 7.05
C ALA A 201 -19.88 -15.17 8.42
N TYR A 202 -18.68 -15.77 8.51
CA TYR A 202 -18.10 -16.20 9.78
C TYR A 202 -17.91 -15.02 10.75
N LEU A 203 -17.27 -13.93 10.33
CA LEU A 203 -17.01 -12.77 11.19
C LEU A 203 -18.32 -12.17 11.71
N THR A 204 -19.27 -11.90 10.83
CA THR A 204 -20.53 -11.27 11.22
C THR A 204 -21.41 -12.21 12.04
N GLY A 205 -21.36 -13.52 11.75
CA GLY A 205 -22.07 -14.53 12.55
C GLY A 205 -21.52 -14.70 13.96
N ASN A 206 -20.20 -14.53 14.13
CA ASN A 206 -19.52 -14.67 15.42
C ASN A 206 -19.46 -13.36 16.23
N PHE A 207 -19.32 -12.21 15.55
CA PHE A 207 -19.04 -10.90 16.17
C PHE A 207 -20.16 -9.85 15.97
N GLY A 208 -21.21 -10.17 15.22
CA GLY A 208 -22.41 -9.33 15.07
C GLY A 208 -22.19 -8.03 14.30
N THR A 209 -23.05 -7.03 14.57
CA THR A 209 -23.06 -5.73 13.88
C THR A 209 -22.00 -4.75 14.37
N GLN A 210 -21.25 -5.08 15.43
CA GLN A 210 -20.30 -4.15 16.06
C GLN A 210 -19.14 -3.76 15.10
N LEU A 211 -18.73 -4.68 14.22
CA LEU A 211 -17.72 -4.43 13.17
C LEU A 211 -18.14 -3.33 12.18
N PHE A 212 -19.44 -3.17 11.90
CA PHE A 212 -19.94 -2.13 10.97
C PHE A 212 -19.66 -0.72 11.48
N GLY A 213 -19.83 -0.52 12.78
CA GLY A 213 -19.54 0.76 13.41
C GLY A 213 -18.08 1.17 13.18
N SER A 214 -17.14 0.25 13.39
CA SER A 214 -15.72 0.51 13.15
C SER A 214 -15.39 0.79 11.68
N TYR A 215 -16.02 0.09 10.73
CA TYR A 215 -15.83 0.37 9.30
C TYR A 215 -16.33 1.76 8.91
N LEU A 216 -17.47 2.18 9.46
CA LEU A 216 -18.01 3.52 9.21
C LEU A 216 -17.09 4.60 9.79
N HIS A 217 -16.60 4.45 11.03
CA HIS A 217 -15.63 5.37 11.63
C HIS A 217 -14.34 5.43 10.82
N ALA A 218 -13.85 4.29 10.32
CA ALA A 218 -12.67 4.23 9.47
C ALA A 218 -12.84 5.04 8.17
N VAL A 219 -13.98 4.90 7.50
CA VAL A 219 -14.30 5.68 6.27
C VAL A 219 -14.45 7.16 6.58
N MET A 220 -15.20 7.50 7.64
CA MET A 220 -15.43 8.89 8.08
C MET A 220 -14.13 9.61 8.46
N LEU A 221 -13.13 8.88 8.95
CA LEU A 221 -11.81 9.43 9.22
C LEU A 221 -10.96 9.54 7.95
N TYR A 222 -10.90 8.46 7.16
CA TYR A 222 -9.99 8.35 6.03
C TYR A 222 -10.29 9.34 4.92
N TYR A 223 -11.55 9.45 4.51
CA TYR A 223 -11.93 10.24 3.34
C TYR A 223 -11.59 11.71 3.55
N PRO A 224 -12.05 12.39 4.62
CA PRO A 224 -11.71 13.79 4.85
C PRO A 224 -10.21 14.03 4.95
N LEU A 225 -9.46 13.18 5.67
CA LEU A 225 -8.01 13.35 5.81
C LEU A 225 -7.24 13.11 4.50
N SER A 226 -7.62 12.10 3.72
CA SER A 226 -7.00 11.85 2.42
C SER A 226 -7.27 12.98 1.42
N PHE A 227 -8.51 13.51 1.39
CA PHE A 227 -8.82 14.69 0.58
C PHE A 227 -8.10 15.95 1.08
N LEU A 228 -7.98 16.13 2.40
CA LEU A 228 -7.21 17.24 2.98
C LEU A 228 -5.73 17.15 2.60
N TYR A 229 -5.14 15.97 2.71
CA TYR A 229 -3.77 15.70 2.29
C TYR A 229 -3.58 15.95 0.79
N PHE A 230 -4.52 15.47 -0.03
CA PHE A 230 -4.54 15.71 -1.47
C PHE A 230 -4.59 17.20 -1.81
N LEU A 231 -5.48 17.97 -1.18
CA LEU A 231 -5.64 19.40 -1.50
C LEU A 231 -4.53 20.26 -0.89
N ILE A 232 -4.26 20.12 0.39
CA ILE A 232 -3.32 20.97 1.13
C ILE A 232 -1.89 20.47 0.97
N GLY A 233 -1.66 19.17 1.22
CA GLY A 233 -0.33 18.55 1.12
C GLY A 233 0.25 18.73 -0.27
N PHE A 234 -0.48 18.36 -1.33
CA PHE A 234 0.04 18.50 -2.69
C PHE A 234 0.18 19.96 -3.13
N SER A 235 -0.67 20.88 -2.64
CA SER A 235 -0.45 22.31 -2.86
C SER A 235 0.84 22.82 -2.22
N ILE A 236 1.15 22.39 -1.01
CA ILE A 236 2.41 22.72 -0.32
C ILE A 236 3.59 22.13 -1.09
N TYR A 237 3.52 20.86 -1.50
CA TYR A 237 4.59 20.22 -2.26
C TYR A 237 4.82 20.86 -3.63
N ALA A 238 3.75 21.19 -4.35
CA ALA A 238 3.84 21.94 -5.61
C ALA A 238 4.46 23.33 -5.38
N TRP A 239 4.07 24.03 -4.30
CA TRP A 239 4.69 25.31 -3.94
C TRP A 239 6.18 25.17 -3.63
N LEU A 240 6.60 24.14 -2.89
CA LEU A 240 8.01 23.84 -2.64
C LEU A 240 8.77 23.52 -3.93
N ALA A 241 8.10 22.86 -4.89
CA ALA A 241 8.66 22.54 -6.18
C ALA A 241 8.86 23.76 -7.08
N GLY A 242 8.00 24.78 -7.07
CA GLY A 242 8.14 25.89 -8.03
C GLY A 242 7.27 27.12 -7.77
N GLY A 243 6.88 27.35 -6.52
CA GLY A 243 6.07 28.49 -6.09
C GLY A 243 4.64 28.45 -6.61
N LEU A 244 4.00 29.62 -6.68
CA LEU A 244 2.59 29.75 -7.11
C LEU A 244 2.35 29.26 -8.54
N ARG A 245 3.35 29.41 -9.42
CA ARG A 245 3.27 28.90 -10.80
C ARG A 245 3.12 27.39 -10.80
N ALA A 246 3.89 26.67 -9.97
CA ALA A 246 3.81 25.22 -9.87
C ALA A 246 2.45 24.75 -9.33
N ILE A 247 1.89 25.43 -8.32
CA ILE A 247 0.53 25.15 -7.83
C ILE A 247 -0.49 25.25 -8.97
N LYS A 248 -0.46 26.36 -9.72
CA LYS A 248 -1.40 26.59 -10.84
C LYS A 248 -1.26 25.54 -11.93
N MET A 249 -0.03 25.24 -12.34
CA MET A 249 0.24 24.25 -13.38
C MET A 249 -0.17 22.85 -12.95
N PHE A 250 0.10 22.47 -11.70
CA PHE A 250 -0.31 21.19 -11.14
C PHE A 250 -1.83 21.02 -11.16
N TRP A 251 -2.57 21.92 -10.49
CA TRP A 251 -4.02 21.79 -10.35
C TRP A 251 -4.79 21.91 -11.67
N SER A 252 -4.27 22.66 -12.63
CA SER A 252 -4.89 22.76 -13.97
C SER A 252 -4.76 21.49 -14.81
N ASN A 253 -3.87 20.57 -14.46
CA ASN A 253 -3.57 19.38 -15.27
C ASN A 253 -3.84 18.05 -14.58
N ILE A 254 -4.02 18.04 -13.25
CA ILE A 254 -4.07 16.79 -12.48
C ILE A 254 -5.46 16.15 -12.38
N LEU A 255 -6.53 16.90 -12.68
CA LEU A 255 -7.90 16.41 -12.56
C LEU A 255 -8.17 15.14 -13.41
N PRO A 256 -7.77 15.06 -14.70
CA PRO A 256 -8.00 13.85 -15.49
C PRO A 256 -7.36 12.57 -14.92
N PRO A 257 -6.06 12.53 -14.53
CA PRO A 257 -5.52 11.36 -13.87
C PRO A 257 -6.12 11.11 -12.47
N SER A 258 -6.51 12.15 -11.71
CA SER A 258 -7.17 11.94 -10.40
C SER A 258 -8.49 11.20 -10.54
N VAL A 259 -9.34 11.65 -11.47
CA VAL A 259 -10.63 11.00 -11.77
C VAL A 259 -10.41 9.59 -12.31
N THR A 260 -9.34 9.35 -13.08
CA THR A 260 -9.00 8.00 -13.56
C THR A 260 -8.55 7.10 -12.42
N ALA A 261 -7.75 7.59 -11.48
CA ALA A 261 -7.22 6.81 -10.36
C ALA A 261 -8.34 6.44 -9.37
N LEU A 262 -9.12 7.43 -8.95
CA LEU A 262 -10.35 7.24 -8.18
C LEU A 262 -11.34 6.33 -8.95
N GLY A 263 -11.34 6.53 -10.27
CA GLY A 263 -12.06 5.85 -11.34
C GLY A 263 -11.77 4.36 -11.53
N THR A 264 -10.62 3.89 -11.10
CA THR A 264 -10.14 2.55 -11.47
C THR A 264 -9.58 1.78 -10.30
N GLY A 265 -9.23 2.46 -9.20
CA GLY A 265 -8.49 1.86 -8.10
C GLY A 265 -7.12 1.33 -8.57
N SER A 266 -6.55 1.89 -9.65
CA SER A 266 -5.25 1.46 -10.17
C SER A 266 -4.33 2.62 -10.53
N SER A 267 -3.18 2.71 -9.87
CA SER A 267 -2.09 3.63 -10.23
C SER A 267 -1.45 3.29 -11.57
N ILE A 268 -1.43 2.01 -11.96
CA ILE A 268 -0.88 1.60 -13.27
C ILE A 268 -1.79 2.09 -14.40
N ALA A 269 -3.11 2.03 -14.22
CA ALA A 269 -4.07 2.51 -15.22
C ALA A 269 -3.96 4.01 -15.48
N THR A 270 -3.38 4.78 -14.54
CA THR A 270 -3.27 6.24 -14.63
C THR A 270 -1.97 6.71 -15.24
N ILE A 271 -0.98 5.83 -15.48
CA ILE A 271 0.33 6.18 -16.06
C ILE A 271 0.18 7.05 -17.32
N PRO A 272 -0.65 6.70 -18.33
CA PRO A 272 -0.75 7.49 -19.55
C PRO A 272 -1.28 8.91 -19.30
N SER A 273 -2.27 9.06 -18.40
CA SER A 273 -2.82 10.36 -18.03
C SER A 273 -1.88 11.17 -17.13
N ASN A 274 -1.10 10.50 -16.28
CA ASN A 274 -0.08 11.13 -15.45
C ASN A 274 1.06 11.68 -16.30
N LEU A 275 1.57 10.91 -17.28
CA LEU A 275 2.62 11.38 -18.19
C LEU A 275 2.16 12.59 -19.01
N GLN A 276 0.91 12.59 -19.50
CA GLN A 276 0.34 13.75 -20.19
C GLN A 276 0.21 14.98 -19.27
N ALA A 277 -0.20 14.78 -18.01
CA ALA A 277 -0.25 15.86 -17.04
C ALA A 277 1.16 16.41 -16.73
N ALA A 278 2.14 15.53 -16.55
CA ALA A 278 3.54 15.89 -16.33
C ALA A 278 4.11 16.73 -17.48
N ASP A 279 3.87 16.32 -18.73
CA ASP A 279 4.28 17.05 -19.93
C ASP A 279 3.66 18.47 -19.94
N ARG A 280 2.36 18.60 -19.63
CA ARG A 280 1.69 19.91 -19.57
C ARG A 280 2.13 20.78 -18.40
N ILE A 281 2.49 20.17 -17.27
CA ILE A 281 3.08 20.87 -16.11
C ILE A 281 4.48 21.40 -16.46
N GLY A 282 5.16 20.77 -17.44
CA GLY A 282 6.51 21.12 -17.86
C GLY A 282 7.59 20.34 -17.10
N ILE A 283 7.26 19.15 -16.58
CA ILE A 283 8.23 18.26 -15.91
C ILE A 283 9.20 17.72 -16.98
N PRO A 284 10.53 17.76 -16.76
CA PRO A 284 11.49 17.16 -17.66
C PRO A 284 11.16 15.68 -17.94
N ARG A 285 11.13 15.29 -19.22
CA ARG A 285 10.71 13.94 -19.62
C ARG A 285 11.56 12.82 -19.02
N ASP A 286 12.86 13.07 -18.90
CA ASP A 286 13.78 12.14 -18.26
C ASP A 286 13.47 11.93 -16.77
N VAL A 287 12.73 12.83 -16.12
CA VAL A 287 12.25 12.66 -14.74
C VAL A 287 10.89 11.96 -14.73
N SER A 288 9.92 12.44 -15.51
CA SER A 288 8.55 11.93 -15.50
C SER A 288 8.42 10.51 -16.04
N GLU A 289 9.14 10.16 -17.11
CA GLU A 289 9.15 8.82 -17.72
C GLU A 289 9.76 7.75 -16.81
N ILE A 290 10.51 8.17 -15.78
CA ILE A 290 11.12 7.27 -14.80
C ILE A 290 10.25 7.20 -13.53
N ILE A 291 9.91 8.35 -12.97
CA ILE A 291 9.23 8.41 -11.66
C ILE A 291 7.78 7.94 -11.75
N ILE A 292 7.03 8.28 -12.80
CA ILE A 292 5.60 7.94 -12.86
C ILE A 292 5.39 6.41 -13.00
N PRO A 293 6.08 5.69 -13.91
CA PRO A 293 5.89 4.25 -14.01
C PRO A 293 6.40 3.48 -12.77
N ILE A 294 7.51 3.93 -12.16
CA ILE A 294 8.04 3.30 -10.96
C ILE A 294 7.15 3.63 -9.75
N GLY A 295 6.77 4.90 -9.58
CA GLY A 295 5.90 5.40 -8.53
C GLY A 295 4.56 4.69 -8.47
N ALA A 296 3.96 4.40 -9.62
CA ALA A 296 2.74 3.58 -9.71
C ALA A 296 2.86 2.19 -9.03
N THR A 297 4.08 1.73 -8.74
CA THR A 297 4.35 0.46 -8.04
C THR A 297 4.96 0.60 -6.65
N VAL A 298 5.66 1.69 -6.34
CA VAL A 298 6.40 1.83 -5.06
C VAL A 298 6.02 3.07 -4.24
N HIS A 299 5.27 4.01 -4.83
CA HIS A 299 4.90 5.26 -4.20
C HIS A 299 3.49 5.20 -3.65
N MET A 300 3.35 5.42 -2.34
CA MET A 300 2.07 5.17 -1.70
C MET A 300 1.75 6.01 -0.44
N ASP A 301 1.66 7.34 -0.59
CA ASP A 301 1.19 8.23 0.48
C ASP A 301 -0.21 7.85 1.00
N GLY A 302 -1.16 7.61 0.10
CA GLY A 302 -2.51 7.13 0.41
C GLY A 302 -2.51 5.79 1.13
N SER A 303 -1.64 4.86 0.74
CA SER A 303 -1.52 3.58 1.46
C SER A 303 -0.88 3.76 2.83
N CYS A 304 0.01 4.75 3.03
CA CYS A 304 0.54 5.06 4.36
C CYS A 304 -0.57 5.56 5.30
N LEU A 305 -1.44 6.47 4.83
CA LEU A 305 -2.64 6.86 5.58
C LEU A 305 -3.49 5.62 5.91
N ALA A 306 -3.69 4.72 4.94
CA ALA A 306 -4.57 3.58 5.11
C ALA A 306 -3.97 2.54 6.07
N ALA A 307 -2.65 2.35 6.01
CA ALA A 307 -1.91 1.43 6.87
C ALA A 307 -1.99 1.88 8.33
N ILE A 308 -1.76 3.17 8.63
CA ILE A 308 -1.90 3.68 10.00
C ILE A 308 -3.33 3.50 10.51
N LEU A 309 -4.33 3.80 9.68
CA LEU A 309 -5.73 3.60 10.07
C LEU A 309 -6.02 2.13 10.41
N LYS A 310 -5.54 1.20 9.57
CA LYS A 310 -5.67 -0.24 9.78
C LYS A 310 -4.96 -0.71 11.04
N ILE A 311 -3.73 -0.25 11.27
CA ILE A 311 -2.95 -0.55 12.49
C ILE A 311 -3.70 -0.05 13.72
N ALA A 312 -4.13 1.22 13.71
CA ALA A 312 -4.89 1.81 14.81
C ALA A 312 -6.19 1.07 15.10
N LEU A 313 -6.90 0.63 14.06
CA LEU A 313 -8.10 -0.18 14.21
C LEU A 313 -7.80 -1.53 14.87
N LEU A 314 -6.73 -2.23 14.47
CA LEU A 314 -6.35 -3.48 15.13
C LEU A 314 -5.96 -3.27 16.59
N PHE A 315 -5.17 -2.22 16.87
CA PHE A 315 -4.83 -1.86 18.25
C PHE A 315 -6.09 -1.63 19.09
N SER A 316 -7.08 -0.91 18.55
CA SER A 316 -8.37 -0.74 19.21
C SER A 316 -9.10 -2.06 19.43
N ILE A 317 -9.19 -2.91 18.40
CA ILE A 317 -9.94 -4.17 18.42
C ILE A 317 -9.38 -5.16 19.44
N PHE A 318 -8.05 -5.19 19.58
CA PHE A 318 -7.35 -6.05 20.55
C PHE A 318 -7.11 -5.37 21.90
N HIS A 319 -7.70 -4.20 22.14
CA HIS A 319 -7.56 -3.40 23.37
C HIS A 319 -6.11 -3.06 23.74
N ILE A 320 -5.27 -2.86 22.73
CA ILE A 320 -3.87 -2.49 22.86
C ILE A 320 -3.77 -0.96 22.75
N PRO A 321 -3.13 -0.28 23.71
CA PRO A 321 -2.98 1.18 23.65
C PRO A 321 -2.12 1.57 22.43
N PHE A 322 -2.71 2.34 21.50
CA PHE A 322 -1.98 2.95 20.38
C PHE A 322 -1.30 4.25 20.82
N THR A 323 -0.46 4.15 21.85
CA THR A 323 0.24 5.26 22.48
C THR A 323 1.71 4.93 22.72
N GLY A 324 2.53 5.96 22.88
CA GLY A 324 3.98 5.84 23.12
C GLY A 324 4.82 5.97 21.84
N LEU A 325 6.02 6.54 22.00
CA LEU A 325 6.93 6.84 20.89
C LEU A 325 7.36 5.59 20.12
N GLY A 326 7.68 4.50 20.82
CA GLY A 326 8.06 3.23 20.17
C GLY A 326 6.94 2.69 19.27
N THR A 327 5.72 2.61 19.77
CA THR A 327 4.53 2.16 19.02
C THR A 327 4.29 3.00 17.77
N ILE A 328 4.36 4.33 17.90
CA ILE A 328 4.16 5.27 16.81
C ILE A 328 5.25 5.12 15.73
N LEU A 329 6.53 5.03 16.14
CA LEU A 329 7.64 4.85 15.21
C LEU A 329 7.56 3.51 14.48
N THR A 330 7.21 2.43 15.17
CA THR A 330 6.97 1.12 14.55
C THR A 330 5.83 1.18 13.55
N ALA A 331 4.72 1.85 13.89
CA ALA A 331 3.56 1.98 12.99
C ALA A 331 3.91 2.75 11.72
N ILE A 332 4.68 3.84 11.85
CA ILE A 332 5.19 4.62 10.71
C ILE A 332 6.11 3.76 9.84
N GLY A 333 7.05 3.04 10.44
CA GLY A 333 7.95 2.14 9.71
C GLY A 333 7.19 1.08 8.92
N ILE A 334 6.20 0.44 9.55
CA ILE A 334 5.34 -0.56 8.89
C ILE A 334 4.50 0.08 7.79
N ALA A 335 3.96 1.27 7.98
CA ALA A 335 3.18 1.98 6.96
C ALA A 335 4.00 2.28 5.71
N ILE A 336 5.24 2.75 5.88
CA ILE A 336 6.17 3.02 4.77
C ILE A 336 6.56 1.71 4.07
N LEU A 337 6.87 0.65 4.83
CA LEU A 337 7.16 -0.66 4.26
C LEU A 337 5.97 -1.20 3.45
N CYS A 338 4.74 -1.07 3.97
CA CYS A 338 3.55 -1.43 3.21
C CYS A 338 3.47 -0.64 1.91
N GLY A 339 3.75 0.67 1.94
CA GLY A 339 3.74 1.50 0.74
C GLY A 339 4.75 1.09 -0.34
N VAL A 340 5.93 0.60 0.05
CA VAL A 340 6.97 0.17 -0.90
C VAL A 340 6.72 -1.24 -1.43
N VAL A 341 6.09 -2.12 -0.63
CA VAL A 341 5.89 -3.54 -0.97
C VAL A 341 4.65 -3.78 -1.82
N ILE A 342 3.64 -2.91 -1.76
CA ILE A 342 2.42 -3.09 -2.55
C ILE A 342 2.67 -2.62 -3.99
N SER A 343 3.05 -3.56 -4.84
CA SER A 343 3.08 -3.36 -6.28
C SER A 343 1.68 -3.01 -6.83
N GLY A 344 1.61 -2.09 -7.81
CA GLY A 344 0.39 -1.42 -8.33
C GLY A 344 -0.71 -2.25 -9.01
N ILE A 345 -0.99 -3.47 -8.52
CA ILE A 345 -2.03 -4.36 -9.03
C ILE A 345 -3.34 -4.16 -8.26
N PRO A 346 -4.50 -4.28 -8.94
CA PRO A 346 -5.79 -4.40 -8.28
C PRO A 346 -5.76 -5.44 -7.16
N SER A 347 -6.17 -5.05 -5.95
CA SER A 347 -6.12 -5.87 -4.72
C SER A 347 -4.73 -6.07 -4.08
N GLY A 348 -3.71 -5.32 -4.49
CA GLY A 348 -2.40 -5.28 -3.81
C GLY A 348 -2.47 -4.85 -2.34
N GLY A 349 -3.50 -4.08 -1.94
CA GLY A 349 -3.72 -3.66 -0.55
C GLY A 349 -3.76 -4.81 0.47
N MET A 350 -4.16 -6.01 0.03
CA MET A 350 -4.24 -7.20 0.88
C MET A 350 -2.86 -7.73 1.31
N LEU A 351 -1.81 -7.48 0.52
CA LEU A 351 -0.43 -7.81 0.87
C LEU A 351 0.08 -6.91 2.02
N GLY A 352 -0.20 -5.61 1.93
CA GLY A 352 0.14 -4.67 3.00
C GLY A 352 -0.59 -5.00 4.31
N GLU A 353 -1.83 -5.45 4.23
CA GLU A 353 -2.58 -5.90 5.41
C GLU A 353 -1.97 -7.13 6.06
N MET A 354 -1.53 -8.09 5.26
CA MET A 354 -0.81 -9.24 5.78
C MET A 354 0.50 -8.84 6.46
N LEU A 355 1.26 -7.90 5.89
CA LEU A 355 2.47 -7.39 6.52
C LEU A 355 2.15 -6.78 7.88
N ILE A 356 1.10 -5.97 7.99
CA ILE A 356 0.63 -5.41 9.27
C ILE A 356 0.34 -6.53 10.27
N VAL A 357 -0.48 -7.52 9.89
CA VAL A 357 -0.87 -8.63 10.77
C VAL A 357 0.36 -9.39 11.24
N THR A 358 1.30 -9.66 10.33
CA THR A 358 2.44 -10.50 10.64
C THR A 358 3.52 -9.79 11.45
N LEU A 359 3.82 -8.53 11.13
CA LEU A 359 4.85 -7.74 11.83
C LEU A 359 4.44 -7.39 13.27
N TYR A 360 3.14 -7.25 13.53
CA TYR A 360 2.61 -7.08 14.89
C TYR A 360 2.24 -8.39 15.59
N GLY A 361 2.32 -9.53 14.89
CA GLY A 361 1.93 -10.84 15.45
C GLY A 361 0.43 -10.97 15.71
N PHE A 362 -0.42 -10.17 15.06
CA PHE A 362 -1.87 -10.29 15.19
C PHE A 362 -2.36 -11.65 14.73
N PRO A 363 -3.45 -12.16 15.31
CA PRO A 363 -4.04 -13.41 14.90
C PRO A 363 -4.55 -13.29 13.46
N ILE A 364 -4.58 -14.41 12.75
CA ILE A 364 -4.96 -14.49 11.33
C ILE A 364 -6.36 -13.93 11.08
N GLU A 365 -7.19 -13.96 12.13
CA GLU A 365 -8.55 -13.49 12.09
C GLU A 365 -8.67 -11.98 11.84
N ALA A 366 -7.62 -11.23 12.18
CA ALA A 366 -7.50 -9.79 11.98
C ALA A 366 -7.39 -9.40 10.50
N LEU A 367 -6.83 -10.27 9.65
CA LEU A 367 -6.53 -9.92 8.27
C LEU A 367 -7.79 -9.48 7.51
N PRO A 368 -8.89 -10.25 7.45
CA PRO A 368 -10.01 -9.82 6.63
C PRO A 368 -10.77 -8.63 7.23
N ILE A 369 -10.64 -8.40 8.54
CA ILE A 369 -11.19 -7.19 9.19
C ILE A 369 -10.54 -5.95 8.56
N ILE A 370 -9.21 -5.91 8.49
CA ILE A 370 -8.50 -4.78 7.88
C ILE A 370 -8.54 -4.82 6.35
N SER A 371 -8.76 -5.98 5.73
CA SER A 371 -9.04 -6.07 4.29
C SER A 371 -10.34 -5.42 3.88
N MET A 372 -11.36 -5.46 4.73
CA MET A 372 -12.57 -4.67 4.48
C MET A 372 -12.26 -3.18 4.44
N VAL A 373 -11.51 -2.70 5.45
CA VAL A 373 -11.10 -1.29 5.51
C VAL A 373 -10.28 -0.95 4.28
N GLY A 374 -9.34 -1.82 3.89
CA GLY A 374 -8.56 -1.72 2.67
C GLY A 374 -9.43 -1.45 1.46
N ILE A 375 -10.41 -2.31 1.18
CA ILE A 375 -11.33 -2.16 0.04
C ILE A 375 -12.10 -0.82 0.09
N LEU A 376 -12.55 -0.40 1.28
CA LEU A 376 -13.33 0.83 1.45
C LEU A 376 -12.50 2.10 1.22
N VAL A 377 -11.23 2.09 1.62
CA VAL A 377 -10.33 3.26 1.52
C VAL A 377 -9.47 3.25 0.26
N ASP A 378 -9.46 2.15 -0.50
CA ASP A 378 -8.60 1.94 -1.66
C ASP A 378 -8.79 3.00 -2.77
N PRO A 379 -10.02 3.41 -3.16
CA PRO A 379 -10.17 4.40 -4.23
C PRO A 379 -9.49 5.76 -3.93
N PRO A 380 -9.76 6.43 -2.78
CA PRO A 380 -9.04 7.65 -2.45
C PRO A 380 -7.54 7.40 -2.17
N ALA A 381 -7.16 6.26 -1.59
CA ALA A 381 -5.75 5.91 -1.40
C ALA A 381 -5.00 5.86 -2.73
N THR A 382 -5.56 5.15 -3.71
CA THR A 382 -4.99 5.00 -5.04
C THR A 382 -4.92 6.34 -5.77
N MET A 383 -5.94 7.18 -5.63
CA MET A 383 -5.91 8.55 -6.17
C MET A 383 -4.75 9.35 -5.59
N VAL A 384 -4.57 9.35 -4.27
CA VAL A 384 -3.44 10.06 -3.62
C VAL A 384 -2.10 9.50 -4.10
N ASN A 385 -1.93 8.17 -4.13
CA ASN A 385 -0.71 7.51 -4.59
C ASN A 385 -0.34 7.92 -6.02
N ALA A 386 -1.26 7.69 -6.96
CA ALA A 386 -1.04 7.92 -8.38
C ALA A 386 -0.72 9.39 -8.69
N ILE A 387 -1.37 10.32 -8.00
CA ILE A 387 -1.17 11.75 -8.23
C ILE A 387 0.08 12.27 -7.54
N GLY A 388 0.44 11.67 -6.41
CA GLY A 388 1.70 11.91 -5.73
C GLY A 388 2.91 11.70 -6.65
N ASP A 389 2.83 10.83 -7.66
CA ASP A 389 3.93 10.62 -8.63
C ASP A 389 4.28 11.87 -9.43
N ASN A 390 3.27 12.68 -9.80
CA ASN A 390 3.51 13.97 -10.46
C ASN A 390 4.17 14.95 -9.50
N ILE A 391 3.70 15.00 -8.24
CA ILE A 391 4.32 15.85 -7.20
C ILE A 391 5.78 15.45 -6.96
N ALA A 392 6.05 14.17 -6.79
CA ALA A 392 7.41 13.67 -6.60
C ALA A 392 8.29 14.02 -7.81
N SER A 393 7.75 13.90 -9.02
CA SER A 393 8.45 14.32 -10.24
C SER A 393 8.77 15.82 -10.25
N MET A 394 7.85 16.69 -9.81
CA MET A 394 8.10 18.13 -9.66
C MET A 394 9.17 18.42 -8.61
N LEU A 395 9.14 17.75 -7.46
CA LEU A 395 10.12 17.91 -6.39
C LEU A 395 11.52 17.41 -6.82
N VAL A 396 11.62 16.28 -7.51
CA VAL A 396 12.89 15.78 -8.07
C VAL A 396 13.43 16.75 -9.13
N ALA A 397 12.58 17.22 -10.04
CA ALA A 397 12.97 18.22 -11.05
C ALA A 397 13.53 19.48 -10.38
N ARG A 398 12.88 19.94 -9.31
CA ARG A 398 13.33 21.10 -8.53
C ARG A 398 14.69 20.91 -7.88
N ILE A 399 14.97 19.71 -7.36
CA ILE A 399 16.25 19.37 -6.72
C ILE A 399 17.36 19.27 -7.77
N LEU A 400 17.09 18.64 -8.92
CA LEU A 400 18.10 18.38 -9.95
C LEU A 400 18.40 19.58 -10.85
N ASN A 401 17.39 20.39 -11.17
CA ASN A 401 17.48 21.45 -12.17
C ASN A 401 17.41 22.87 -11.56
N GLY A 402 17.31 23.00 -10.23
CA GLY A 402 17.33 24.29 -9.54
C GLY A 402 16.00 25.04 -9.53
N LYS A 403 15.98 26.30 -9.05
CA LYS A 403 14.73 27.05 -8.80
C LYS A 403 13.93 27.33 -10.06
N ASN A 404 14.63 27.41 -11.19
CA ASN A 404 14.10 27.86 -12.46
C ASN A 404 13.84 26.69 -13.41
N TRP A 405 13.67 25.47 -12.90
CA TRP A 405 13.44 24.29 -13.74
C TRP A 405 12.17 24.42 -14.61
N MET A 406 11.18 25.23 -14.19
CA MET A 406 9.98 25.52 -14.99
C MET A 406 10.15 26.68 -15.99
N GLU A 407 11.31 27.33 -16.04
CA GLU A 407 11.62 28.40 -17.00
C GLU A 407 12.33 27.87 -18.25
N HIS A 408 12.99 26.71 -18.15
CA HIS A 408 13.86 26.16 -19.20
C HIS A 408 13.14 25.33 -20.28
N ASN A 409 11.81 25.14 -20.17
CA ASN A 409 11.00 24.38 -21.14
C ASN A 409 10.16 25.31 -22.04
N GLN A 410 10.70 26.49 -22.38
CA GLN A 410 10.14 27.38 -23.41
C GLN A 410 10.76 27.11 -24.78
#